data_AF-A0A4Q2UM37-F1
#
_entry.id   AF-A0A4Q2UM37-F1
#
_cell.length_a   1.000
_cell.length_b   1.000
_cell.length_c   1.000
_cell.angle_alpha   90.00
_cell.angle_beta   90.00
_cell.angle_gamma   90.00
#
_symmetry.space_group_name_H-M   'P 1'
#
loop_
_entity.id
_entity.type
_entity.pdbx_description
1 polymer ?
#
loop_
_entity_poly.entity_id
_entity_poly.type
_entity_poly.pdbx_seq_one_letter_code
_entity_poly.pdbx_strand_id
1 'polypeptide(L)'
;MLPALSPAQSFADAYKATRVIETLENYAVADQLDTSLAGGRAQSVMNVAHESDFWRTILANPDNTADIPVSLNQFTLSDWVPRVPGLFWSGNATRIRIRVADGRAIYDPFGKSQFVLGGIGTNLLAPDPGGQRVACLVRGRDVSGGIPMVISNRIWRRLSLEPGLVLTLTEVWWQLMTEEWQQRFDSVKDIPRAYLCVDDESQVQVVGKREAPGYQPYSLIEYVKDDVLQYDYVFRTIYPGDSRQEVADFFEMYRMRYGYNGRYLISPDPVSPLFDAVYSSPLQLRQARSGAQFHLELLKENIRETYFGGTRGADILSLLSRSYRDTANINMVATQLGFPTGTFASSVPADQIAQLVDWCVDTPGKMEELIDKLTGKQPELLLP
;
A
#
# COMPACT_ATOMS: atom_id res chain seq x y z
N MET A 1 4.07 12.22 -39.88
CA MET A 1 2.68 12.15 -39.42
C MET A 1 2.63 11.23 -38.23
N LEU A 2 2.59 11.81 -37.02
CA LEU A 2 2.40 11.08 -35.77
C LEU A 2 0.89 11.02 -35.48
N PRO A 3 0.36 9.93 -34.91
CA PRO A 3 -1.06 9.86 -34.59
C PRO A 3 -1.37 10.83 -33.45
N ALA A 4 -2.40 11.64 -33.65
CA ALA A 4 -2.97 12.50 -32.63
C ALA A 4 -3.55 11.63 -31.49
N LEU A 5 -3.03 11.81 -30.28
CA LEU A 5 -3.61 11.25 -29.06
C LEU A 5 -4.69 12.21 -28.54
N SER A 6 -5.89 11.67 -28.31
CA SER A 6 -7.07 12.40 -27.84
C SER A 6 -6.93 12.89 -26.40
N PRO A 7 -7.25 14.15 -26.08
CA PRO A 7 -7.28 14.65 -24.71
C PRO A 7 -8.68 14.50 -24.11
N ALA A 8 -9.00 13.34 -23.52
CA ALA A 8 -10.24 13.15 -22.74
C ALA A 8 -10.27 11.88 -21.85
N GLN A 9 -9.14 11.38 -21.34
CA GLN A 9 -9.16 10.49 -20.17
C GLN A 9 -9.08 11.36 -18.92
N SER A 10 -10.24 11.54 -18.28
CA SER A 10 -10.59 12.66 -17.43
C SER A 10 -9.77 12.78 -16.13
N PHE A 11 -9.63 14.02 -15.66
CA PHE A 11 -9.25 14.42 -14.29
C PHE A 11 -9.99 13.60 -13.20
N ALA A 12 -11.18 13.06 -13.48
CA ALA A 12 -11.92 12.20 -12.56
C ALA A 12 -11.32 10.80 -12.36
N ASP A 13 -10.46 10.32 -13.26
CA ASP A 13 -9.72 9.05 -13.10
C ASP A 13 -8.34 9.25 -12.45
N ALA A 14 -7.74 10.45 -12.60
CA ALA A 14 -6.62 10.91 -11.78
C ALA A 14 -7.06 11.17 -10.34
N TYR A 15 -8.22 11.80 -10.14
CA TYR A 15 -8.88 12.01 -8.84
C TYR A 15 -9.24 10.70 -8.11
N LYS A 16 -9.48 9.60 -8.86
CA LYS A 16 -9.67 8.26 -8.29
C LYS A 16 -8.35 7.59 -7.87
N ALA A 17 -7.25 7.87 -8.57
CA ALA A 17 -5.91 7.48 -8.12
C ALA A 17 -5.49 8.25 -6.86
N THR A 18 -5.97 9.48 -6.69
CA THR A 18 -5.84 10.28 -5.46
C THR A 18 -6.52 9.63 -4.25
N ARG A 19 -7.50 8.73 -4.42
CA ARG A 19 -8.07 7.97 -3.29
C ARG A 19 -7.23 6.75 -2.85
N VAL A 20 -6.19 6.40 -3.60
CA VAL A 20 -5.19 5.39 -3.17
C VAL A 20 -4.13 6.03 -2.29
N ILE A 21 -3.90 7.34 -2.46
CA ILE A 21 -3.18 8.23 -1.55
C ILE A 21 -3.91 8.37 -0.21
N GLU A 22 -5.22 8.17 -0.18
CA GLU A 22 -6.00 8.06 1.06
C GLU A 22 -5.44 6.94 1.96
N THR A 23 -4.78 5.88 1.46
CA THR A 23 -4.06 4.90 2.29
C THR A 23 -2.87 5.50 3.04
N LEU A 24 -2.23 6.50 2.43
CA LEU A 24 -1.06 7.21 2.96
C LEU A 24 -1.47 8.47 3.76
N GLU A 25 -2.64 9.05 3.51
CA GLU A 25 -3.23 10.20 4.23
C GLU A 25 -4.13 9.78 5.41
N ASN A 26 -4.77 8.60 5.34
CA ASN A 26 -5.52 8.01 6.46
C ASN A 26 -4.60 7.56 7.61
N TYR A 27 -3.28 7.58 7.43
CA TYR A 27 -2.34 7.41 8.54
C TYR A 27 -2.46 8.50 9.60
N ALA A 28 -2.98 9.68 9.26
CA ALA A 28 -3.23 10.78 10.21
C ALA A 28 -4.68 10.87 10.70
N VAL A 29 -5.65 10.35 9.92
CA VAL A 29 -7.09 10.44 10.23
C VAL A 29 -7.58 9.26 11.09
N ALA A 30 -6.87 8.13 11.07
CA ALA A 30 -7.24 6.93 11.82
C ALA A 30 -7.19 7.10 13.36
N ASP A 31 -6.55 8.15 13.88
CA ASP A 31 -6.56 8.51 15.31
C ASP A 31 -7.82 9.28 15.74
N GLN A 32 -8.70 9.65 14.80
CA GLN A 32 -9.86 10.52 15.06
C GLN A 32 -11.23 9.86 14.82
N LEU A 33 -11.28 8.59 14.39
CA LEU A 33 -12.56 7.93 14.12
C LEU A 33 -13.10 7.22 15.36
N ASP A 34 -14.17 7.81 15.88
CA ASP A 34 -15.00 7.33 16.98
C ASP A 34 -15.49 5.88 16.74
N THR A 35 -15.18 4.98 17.67
CA THR A 35 -15.48 3.54 17.62
C THR A 35 -16.96 3.17 17.72
N SER A 36 -17.89 4.12 17.57
CA SER A 36 -19.32 3.89 17.76
C SER A 36 -20.06 3.71 16.43
N LEU A 37 -19.79 2.64 15.69
CA LEU A 37 -20.71 2.15 14.68
C LEU A 37 -21.55 1.02 15.28
N ALA A 38 -22.63 1.40 15.94
CA ALA A 38 -23.67 0.47 16.39
C ALA A 38 -24.56 0.11 15.19
N GLY A 39 -24.14 -0.90 14.41
CA GLY A 39 -24.98 -1.55 13.40
C GLY A 39 -25.94 -2.55 14.04
N GLY A 40 -27.19 -2.58 13.60
CA GLY A 40 -28.13 -3.63 14.01
C GLY A 40 -27.71 -4.98 13.43
N ARG A 41 -27.75 -6.05 14.23
CA ARG A 41 -27.40 -7.41 13.78
C ARG A 41 -28.25 -7.83 12.57
N ALA A 42 -27.59 -8.19 11.47
CA ALA A 42 -28.27 -8.76 10.32
C ALA A 42 -28.85 -10.15 10.65
N GLN A 43 -30.06 -10.44 10.16
CA GLN A 43 -30.75 -11.70 10.46
C GLN A 43 -30.38 -12.87 9.51
N SER A 44 -29.67 -12.63 8.40
CA SER A 44 -29.36 -13.65 7.39
C SER A 44 -27.88 -13.99 7.35
N VAL A 45 -27.55 -15.29 7.35
CA VAL A 45 -26.19 -15.81 7.20
C VAL A 45 -25.68 -15.58 5.77
N MET A 46 -24.51 -14.95 5.66
CA MET A 46 -23.79 -14.79 4.39
C MET A 46 -23.05 -16.08 4.03
N ASN A 47 -23.47 -16.74 2.95
CA ASN A 47 -22.77 -17.93 2.44
C ASN A 47 -21.78 -17.52 1.37
N VAL A 48 -20.51 -17.85 1.57
CA VAL A 48 -19.42 -17.42 0.70
C VAL A 48 -18.77 -18.63 0.02
N ALA A 49 -18.75 -18.60 -1.31
CA ALA A 49 -18.07 -19.61 -2.12
C ALA A 49 -16.64 -19.22 -2.51
N HIS A 50 -16.35 -17.92 -2.59
CA HIS A 50 -15.05 -17.37 -2.99
C HIS A 50 -14.81 -16.00 -2.32
N GLU A 51 -13.56 -15.65 -2.02
CA GLU A 51 -13.21 -14.36 -1.40
C GLU A 51 -13.71 -13.14 -2.21
N SER A 52 -13.78 -13.26 -3.54
CA SER A 52 -14.33 -12.20 -4.39
C SER A 52 -15.78 -11.86 -4.07
N ASP A 53 -16.59 -12.87 -3.76
CA ASP A 53 -18.02 -12.69 -3.48
C ASP A 53 -18.24 -12.09 -2.11
N PHE A 54 -17.43 -12.52 -1.14
CA PHE A 54 -17.34 -11.91 0.17
C PHE A 54 -17.01 -10.42 0.06
N TRP A 55 -15.87 -10.08 -0.54
CA TRP A 55 -15.40 -8.70 -0.60
C TRP A 55 -16.30 -7.81 -1.46
N ARG A 56 -16.90 -8.34 -2.54
CA ARG A 56 -17.93 -7.59 -3.31
C ARG A 56 -19.12 -7.20 -2.44
N THR A 57 -19.50 -8.07 -1.50
CA THR A 57 -20.64 -7.84 -0.60
C THR A 57 -20.27 -6.83 0.49
N ILE A 58 -19.11 -7.00 1.12
CA ILE A 58 -18.60 -6.10 2.16
C ILE A 58 -18.37 -4.69 1.61
N LEU A 59 -17.69 -4.56 0.47
CA LEU A 59 -17.34 -3.26 -0.12
C LEU A 59 -18.54 -2.52 -0.74
N ALA A 60 -19.66 -3.21 -1.01
CA ALA A 60 -20.87 -2.57 -1.49
C ALA A 60 -21.60 -1.77 -0.40
N ASN A 61 -21.45 -2.15 0.88
CA ASN A 61 -22.11 -1.51 2.02
C ASN A 61 -21.23 -1.55 3.28
N PRO A 62 -20.06 -0.88 3.30
CA PRO A 62 -19.08 -1.00 4.39
C PRO A 62 -19.68 -0.72 5.78
N ASP A 63 -20.57 0.28 5.89
CA ASP A 63 -21.17 0.71 7.16
C ASP A 63 -22.22 -0.26 7.73
N ASN A 64 -22.81 -1.11 6.88
CA ASN A 64 -23.89 -2.03 7.26
C ASN A 64 -23.44 -3.49 7.32
N THR A 65 -22.13 -3.73 7.31
CA THR A 65 -21.59 -5.10 7.25
C THR A 65 -21.09 -5.64 8.57
N ALA A 66 -20.98 -4.81 9.62
CA ALA A 66 -20.64 -5.28 10.95
C ALA A 66 -21.69 -6.24 11.52
N ASP A 67 -21.24 -7.22 12.27
CA ASP A 67 -22.06 -8.22 12.97
C ASP A 67 -22.96 -9.02 12.03
N ILE A 68 -22.40 -9.49 10.91
CA ILE A 68 -23.03 -10.46 10.02
C ILE A 68 -22.46 -11.85 10.29
N PRO A 69 -23.30 -12.88 10.50
CA PRO A 69 -22.84 -14.27 10.53
C PRO A 69 -22.46 -14.71 9.12
N VAL A 70 -21.27 -15.29 8.97
CA VAL A 70 -20.67 -15.71 7.70
C VAL A 70 -20.35 -17.20 7.75
N SER A 71 -20.68 -17.91 6.69
CA SER A 71 -20.29 -19.30 6.48
C SER A 71 -19.40 -19.40 5.24
N LEU A 72 -18.21 -19.99 5.41
CA LEU A 72 -17.22 -20.19 4.36
C LEU A 72 -17.07 -21.68 4.08
N ASN A 73 -17.15 -22.09 2.81
CA ASN A 73 -16.99 -23.50 2.45
C ASN A 73 -15.62 -23.77 1.80
N GLN A 74 -14.81 -24.61 2.45
CA GLN A 74 -13.52 -25.10 1.95
C GLN A 74 -12.48 -24.00 1.60
N PHE A 75 -12.18 -23.08 2.51
CA PHE A 75 -11.12 -22.09 2.34
C PHE A 75 -9.78 -22.61 2.86
N THR A 76 -8.68 -22.28 2.19
CA THR A 76 -7.33 -22.66 2.61
C THR A 76 -6.80 -21.65 3.63
N LEU A 77 -6.21 -22.14 4.72
CA LEU A 77 -5.62 -21.35 5.78
C LEU A 77 -4.22 -20.86 5.40
N SER A 78 -3.89 -19.64 5.78
CA SER A 78 -2.58 -19.02 5.69
C SER A 78 -2.27 -18.22 6.96
N ASP A 79 -1.02 -18.27 7.43
CA ASP A 79 -0.54 -17.42 8.53
C ASP A 79 -0.26 -15.98 8.05
N TRP A 80 0.01 -15.81 6.76
CA TRP A 80 0.13 -14.51 6.12
C TRP A 80 -1.26 -13.91 5.89
N VAL A 81 -1.37 -12.61 6.11
CA VAL A 81 -2.62 -11.86 5.97
C VAL A 81 -2.45 -10.66 5.04
N PRO A 82 -3.49 -10.24 4.29
CA PRO A 82 -3.40 -9.04 3.45
C PRO A 82 -2.93 -7.83 4.26
N ARG A 83 -2.05 -7.00 3.69
CA ARG A 83 -1.61 -5.73 4.30
C ARG A 83 -2.79 -4.83 4.61
N VAL A 84 -3.71 -4.73 3.64
CA VAL A 84 -4.99 -4.04 3.76
C VAL A 84 -6.07 -5.00 3.27
N PRO A 85 -6.75 -5.70 4.18
CA PRO A 85 -7.84 -6.60 3.84
C PRO A 85 -8.89 -5.90 2.96
N GLY A 86 -9.25 -6.50 1.83
CA GLY A 86 -10.23 -5.95 0.90
C GLY A 86 -9.68 -4.97 -0.16
N LEU A 87 -8.49 -4.39 0.04
CA LEU A 87 -7.91 -3.44 -0.92
C LEU A 87 -7.72 -4.06 -2.30
N PHE A 88 -7.25 -5.31 -2.36
CA PHE A 88 -7.11 -6.08 -3.60
C PHE A 88 -8.41 -6.10 -4.42
N TRP A 89 -9.57 -6.13 -3.77
CA TRP A 89 -10.88 -6.22 -4.43
C TRP A 89 -11.51 -4.88 -4.75
N SER A 90 -10.93 -3.77 -4.27
CA SER A 90 -11.44 -2.44 -4.60
C SER A 90 -11.31 -2.14 -6.10
N GLY A 91 -12.27 -1.39 -6.63
CA GLY A 91 -12.28 -1.02 -8.06
C GLY A 91 -11.04 -0.21 -8.47
N ASN A 92 -10.57 0.69 -7.59
CA ASN A 92 -9.37 1.50 -7.86
C ASN A 92 -8.11 0.64 -7.89
N ALA A 93 -7.91 -0.23 -6.90
CA ALA A 93 -6.76 -1.13 -6.86
C ALA A 93 -6.72 -2.06 -8.07
N THR A 94 -7.88 -2.57 -8.49
CA THR A 94 -7.99 -3.41 -9.70
C THR A 94 -7.52 -2.67 -10.95
N ARG A 95 -7.91 -1.40 -11.13
CA ARG A 95 -7.47 -0.57 -12.27
C ARG A 95 -5.97 -0.32 -12.25
N ILE A 96 -5.39 -0.07 -11.08
CA ILE A 96 -3.94 0.06 -10.94
C ILE A 96 -3.27 -1.23 -11.42
N ARG A 97 -3.65 -2.39 -10.88
CA ARG A 97 -3.03 -3.67 -11.26
C ARG A 97 -3.15 -3.97 -12.77
N ILE A 98 -4.30 -3.70 -13.39
CA ILE A 98 -4.49 -3.88 -14.84
C ILE A 98 -3.53 -2.99 -15.63
N ARG A 99 -3.44 -1.70 -15.28
CA ARG A 99 -2.56 -0.75 -15.97
C ARG A 99 -1.09 -1.16 -15.92
N VAL A 100 -0.63 -1.69 -14.78
CA VAL A 100 0.76 -2.18 -14.62
C VAL A 100 1.00 -3.46 -15.40
N ALA A 101 0.01 -4.37 -15.43
CA ALA A 101 0.12 -5.66 -16.11
C ALA A 101 0.22 -5.52 -17.65
N ASP A 102 -0.31 -4.43 -18.21
CA ASP A 102 -0.18 -4.11 -19.64
C ASP A 102 1.23 -3.60 -20.03
N GLY A 103 2.12 -3.35 -19.06
CA GLY A 103 3.53 -3.01 -19.25
C GLY A 103 4.49 -4.10 -18.76
N ARG A 104 5.75 -4.10 -19.24
CA ARG A 104 6.83 -4.99 -18.74
C ARG A 104 7.31 -4.64 -17.31
N ALA A 105 6.43 -4.08 -16.48
CA ALA A 105 6.74 -3.33 -15.26
C ALA A 105 6.82 -4.18 -13.96
N ILE A 106 6.57 -5.49 -14.03
CA ILE A 106 6.61 -6.38 -12.84
C ILE A 106 8.02 -6.45 -12.20
N TYR A 107 9.07 -6.12 -12.98
CA TYR A 107 10.46 -6.14 -12.54
C TYR A 107 11.05 -4.76 -12.26
N ASP A 108 10.35 -3.68 -12.57
CA ASP A 108 10.82 -2.33 -12.25
C ASP A 108 10.29 -1.88 -10.87
N PRO A 109 11.02 -0.98 -10.16
CA PRO A 109 10.59 -0.52 -8.84
C PRO A 109 9.23 0.15 -8.82
N PHE A 110 8.96 0.88 -9.88
CA PHE A 110 7.74 1.63 -10.02
C PHE A 110 6.49 0.73 -10.09
N GLY A 111 6.49 -0.24 -11.00
CA GLY A 111 5.43 -1.22 -11.16
C GLY A 111 5.27 -2.07 -9.91
N LYS A 112 6.35 -2.40 -9.19
CA LYS A 112 6.23 -3.07 -7.88
C LYS A 112 5.51 -2.21 -6.85
N SER A 113 5.87 -0.93 -6.74
CA SER A 113 5.15 0.04 -5.91
C SER A 113 3.67 0.11 -6.27
N GLN A 114 3.34 0.18 -7.55
CA GLN A 114 1.96 0.20 -8.02
C GLN A 114 1.18 -1.08 -7.71
N PHE A 115 1.79 -2.27 -7.85
CA PHE A 115 1.13 -3.51 -7.44
C PHE A 115 0.82 -3.51 -5.93
N VAL A 116 1.73 -3.02 -5.09
CA VAL A 116 1.51 -2.96 -3.63
C VAL A 116 0.34 -2.06 -3.26
N LEU A 117 0.22 -0.93 -3.94
CA LEU A 117 -0.93 -0.03 -3.80
C LEU A 117 -2.19 -0.58 -4.41
N GLY A 118 -2.04 -1.40 -5.46
CA GLY A 118 -3.07 -2.27 -5.98
C GLY A 118 -3.48 -3.36 -4.99
N GLY A 119 -3.08 -3.31 -3.72
CA GLY A 119 -3.50 -4.27 -2.71
C GLY A 119 -2.74 -5.59 -2.74
N ILE A 120 -1.64 -5.69 -3.50
CA ILE A 120 -0.68 -6.78 -3.33
C ILE A 120 0.15 -6.52 -2.08
N GLY A 121 0.38 -7.53 -1.27
CA GLY A 121 1.20 -7.40 -0.08
C GLY A 121 0.57 -8.11 1.10
N THR A 122 1.39 -8.85 1.83
CA THR A 122 0.96 -9.60 2.99
C THR A 122 1.87 -9.35 4.18
N ASN A 123 1.29 -9.32 5.36
CA ASN A 123 2.00 -9.25 6.63
C ASN A 123 1.98 -10.62 7.32
N LEU A 124 3.05 -10.95 8.04
CA LEU A 124 3.03 -11.99 9.05
C LEU A 124 2.95 -11.30 10.42
N LEU A 125 1.89 -11.60 11.18
CA LEU A 125 1.62 -10.93 12.45
C LEU A 125 1.89 -11.86 13.62
N ALA A 126 2.59 -11.36 14.63
CA ALA A 126 2.71 -12.06 15.90
C ALA A 126 1.34 -12.12 16.61
N PRO A 127 1.08 -13.16 17.42
CA PRO A 127 -0.10 -13.19 18.28
C PRO A 127 -0.19 -11.94 19.18
N ASP A 128 -1.40 -11.57 19.59
CA ASP A 128 -1.58 -10.54 20.61
C ASP A 128 -1.18 -11.05 22.01
N PRO A 129 -1.05 -10.16 23.03
CA PRO A 129 -0.76 -10.57 24.41
C PRO A 129 -1.79 -11.52 25.02
N GLY A 130 -3.05 -11.48 24.56
CA GLY A 130 -4.11 -12.41 24.93
C GLY A 130 -3.99 -13.79 24.26
N GLY A 131 -3.04 -13.96 23.35
CA GLY A 131 -2.83 -15.16 22.58
C GLY A 131 -3.83 -15.35 21.43
N GLN A 132 -4.54 -14.33 20.98
CA GLN A 132 -5.26 -14.39 19.72
C GLN A 132 -4.29 -14.26 18.55
N ARG A 133 -4.64 -14.89 17.44
CA ARG A 133 -3.91 -14.82 16.18
C ARG A 133 -4.82 -14.28 15.11
N VAL A 134 -4.27 -13.48 14.22
CA VAL A 134 -4.93 -13.13 12.96
C VAL A 134 -4.30 -13.94 11.85
N ALA A 135 -5.13 -14.68 11.12
CA ALA A 135 -4.77 -15.53 10.00
C ALA A 135 -5.63 -15.15 8.79
N CYS A 136 -5.39 -15.79 7.65
CA CYS A 136 -6.11 -15.53 6.42
C CYS A 136 -6.74 -16.80 5.84
N LEU A 137 -7.91 -16.63 5.25
CA LEU A 137 -8.66 -17.66 4.55
C LEU A 137 -8.76 -17.28 3.07
N VAL A 138 -8.36 -18.20 2.21
CA VAL A 138 -8.35 -17.97 0.76
C VAL A 138 -8.81 -19.21 0.00
N ARG A 139 -9.75 -19.05 -0.93
CA ARG A 139 -10.17 -20.12 -1.84
C ARG A 139 -9.27 -20.15 -3.08
N GLY A 140 -8.83 -18.98 -3.55
CA GLY A 140 -7.80 -18.83 -4.56
C GLY A 140 -6.40 -19.21 -4.08
N ARG A 141 -5.38 -18.75 -4.81
CA ARG A 141 -3.96 -19.01 -4.51
C ARG A 141 -3.19 -17.76 -4.07
N ASP A 142 -3.86 -16.62 -3.90
CA ASP A 142 -3.24 -15.34 -3.59
C ASP A 142 -3.75 -14.79 -2.26
N VAL A 143 -2.89 -14.81 -1.24
CA VAL A 143 -3.22 -14.34 0.11
C VAL A 143 -3.54 -12.85 0.14
N SER A 144 -3.04 -12.03 -0.79
CA SER A 144 -3.38 -10.59 -0.84
C SER A 144 -4.89 -10.33 -1.03
N GLY A 145 -5.61 -11.29 -1.63
CA GLY A 145 -7.06 -11.24 -1.79
C GLY A 145 -7.85 -11.94 -0.67
N GLY A 146 -7.21 -12.57 0.30
CA GLY A 146 -7.92 -13.41 1.26
C GLY A 146 -8.74 -12.64 2.31
N ILE A 147 -9.44 -13.39 3.14
CA ILE A 147 -10.32 -12.88 4.21
C ILE A 147 -9.61 -13.04 5.55
N PRO A 148 -9.43 -11.96 6.34
CA PRO A 148 -8.80 -12.06 7.65
C PRO A 148 -9.73 -12.73 8.67
N MET A 149 -9.15 -13.52 9.55
CA MET A 149 -9.83 -14.20 10.65
C MET A 149 -9.03 -14.03 11.93
N VAL A 150 -9.69 -13.73 13.04
CA VAL A 150 -9.11 -13.83 14.38
C VAL A 150 -9.53 -15.14 15.05
N ILE A 151 -8.59 -15.77 15.74
CA ILE A 151 -8.79 -17.06 16.39
C ILE A 151 -7.89 -17.20 17.61
N SER A 152 -8.43 -17.80 18.68
CA SER A 152 -7.64 -17.99 19.91
C SER A 152 -6.55 -19.05 19.75
N ASN A 153 -5.42 -18.87 20.43
CA ASN A 153 -4.35 -19.87 20.53
C ASN A 153 -4.85 -21.24 21.02
N ARG A 154 -5.89 -21.25 21.87
CA ARG A 154 -6.49 -22.48 22.36
C ARG A 154 -7.11 -23.28 21.21
N ILE A 155 -7.99 -22.67 20.43
CA ILE A 155 -8.65 -23.31 19.28
C ILE A 155 -7.59 -23.72 18.24
N TRP A 156 -6.66 -22.80 17.93
CA TRP A 156 -5.57 -23.05 17.00
C TRP A 156 -4.78 -24.32 17.32
N ARG A 157 -4.37 -24.47 18.58
CA ARG A 157 -3.59 -25.64 19.03
C ARG A 157 -4.42 -26.91 19.07
N ARG A 158 -5.66 -26.86 19.57
CA ARG A 158 -6.50 -28.07 19.69
C ARG A 158 -6.85 -28.65 18.33
N LEU A 159 -7.15 -27.79 17.35
CA LEU A 159 -7.41 -28.20 15.97
C LEU A 159 -6.14 -28.44 15.15
N SER A 160 -4.95 -28.25 15.75
CA SER A 160 -3.65 -28.37 15.08
C SER A 160 -3.59 -27.58 13.76
N LEU A 161 -4.07 -26.33 13.80
CA LEU A 161 -4.15 -25.49 12.62
C LEU A 161 -2.76 -25.13 12.09
N GLU A 162 -2.59 -25.24 10.78
CA GLU A 162 -1.36 -24.91 10.05
C GLU A 162 -1.68 -24.42 8.62
N PRO A 163 -0.80 -23.63 7.99
CA PRO A 163 -0.98 -23.21 6.61
C PRO A 163 -1.22 -24.37 5.64
N GLY A 164 -2.11 -24.18 4.68
CA GLY A 164 -2.51 -25.19 3.69
C GLY A 164 -3.65 -26.11 4.16
N LEU A 165 -4.05 -26.10 5.43
CA LEU A 165 -5.29 -26.77 5.83
C LEU A 165 -6.49 -26.13 5.14
N VAL A 166 -7.44 -26.97 4.74
CA VAL A 166 -8.71 -26.55 4.16
C VAL A 166 -9.76 -26.59 5.25
N LEU A 167 -10.42 -25.45 5.46
CA LEU A 167 -11.38 -25.22 6.53
C LEU A 167 -12.76 -24.93 5.94
N THR A 168 -13.79 -25.42 6.62
CA THR A 168 -15.15 -24.92 6.50
C THR A 168 -15.48 -24.19 7.79
N LEU A 169 -15.92 -22.94 7.68
CA LEU A 169 -16.37 -22.12 8.79
C LEU A 169 -17.88 -21.97 8.74
N THR A 170 -18.55 -22.14 9.88
CA THR A 170 -20.01 -22.04 9.99
C THR A 170 -20.39 -20.95 10.98
N GLU A 171 -21.19 -19.99 10.53
CA GLU A 171 -21.78 -18.92 11.36
C GLU A 171 -20.75 -18.15 12.21
N VAL A 172 -19.58 -17.86 11.63
CA VAL A 172 -18.55 -17.01 12.25
C VAL A 172 -18.89 -15.54 12.03
N TRP A 173 -18.63 -14.68 13.01
CA TRP A 173 -19.05 -13.27 12.95
C TRP A 173 -18.03 -12.42 12.22
N TRP A 174 -18.47 -11.67 11.20
CA TRP A 174 -17.69 -10.56 10.66
C TRP A 174 -17.86 -9.34 11.56
N GLN A 175 -16.78 -8.90 12.21
CA GLN A 175 -16.82 -7.80 13.16
C GLN A 175 -15.60 -6.90 13.01
N LEU A 176 -15.72 -5.66 13.49
CA LEU A 176 -14.61 -4.71 13.53
C LEU A 176 -13.47 -5.28 14.37
N MET A 177 -12.24 -5.03 13.91
CA MET A 177 -11.03 -5.36 14.64
C MET A 177 -11.00 -4.61 15.97
N THR A 178 -10.42 -5.21 17.01
CA THR A 178 -10.08 -4.46 18.23
C THR A 178 -9.11 -3.32 17.90
N GLU A 179 -9.04 -2.30 18.75
CA GLU A 179 -8.09 -1.20 18.59
C GLU A 179 -6.65 -1.70 18.42
N GLU A 180 -6.25 -2.71 19.20
CA GLU A 180 -4.94 -3.34 19.10
C GLU A 180 -4.65 -3.90 17.70
N TRP A 181 -5.62 -4.62 17.12
CA TRP A 181 -5.46 -5.15 15.77
C TRP A 181 -5.55 -4.05 14.72
N GLN A 182 -6.44 -3.07 14.87
CA GLN A 182 -6.58 -1.93 13.95
C GLN A 182 -5.28 -1.15 13.78
N GLN A 183 -4.46 -1.01 14.83
CA GLN A 183 -3.16 -0.33 14.76
C GLN A 183 -2.11 -1.08 13.93
N ARG A 184 -2.31 -2.39 13.70
CA ARG A 184 -1.39 -3.26 12.94
C ARG A 184 -1.73 -3.33 11.44
N PHE A 185 -2.90 -2.85 11.03
CA PHE A 185 -3.32 -2.77 9.63
C PHE A 185 -3.41 -1.33 9.15
N ASP A 186 -3.14 -1.12 7.87
CA ASP A 186 -3.27 0.21 7.28
C ASP A 186 -4.75 0.52 7.00
N SER A 187 -5.15 1.78 7.21
CA SER A 187 -6.52 2.23 6.99
C SER A 187 -6.70 2.73 5.56
N VAL A 188 -7.77 2.30 4.91
CA VAL A 188 -8.18 2.80 3.60
C VAL A 188 -9.65 3.17 3.67
N LYS A 189 -10.00 4.34 3.16
CA LYS A 189 -11.37 4.81 3.23
C LYS A 189 -12.28 3.86 2.46
N ASP A 190 -13.49 3.70 2.98
CA ASP A 190 -14.51 2.80 2.45
C ASP A 190 -14.11 1.30 2.52
N ILE A 191 -13.01 0.97 3.21
CA ILE A 191 -12.57 -0.41 3.47
C ILE A 191 -12.59 -0.66 4.98
N PRO A 192 -13.44 -1.57 5.49
CA PRO A 192 -13.52 -1.82 6.93
C PRO A 192 -12.30 -2.57 7.46
N ARG A 193 -11.77 -2.12 8.60
CA ARG A 193 -10.80 -2.88 9.41
C ARG A 193 -11.54 -3.90 10.26
N ALA A 194 -11.83 -5.05 9.66
CA ALA A 194 -12.64 -6.10 10.25
C ALA A 194 -12.06 -7.48 9.95
N TYR A 195 -12.49 -8.47 10.73
CA TYR A 195 -12.13 -9.88 10.55
C TYR A 195 -13.32 -10.79 10.83
N LEU A 196 -13.20 -12.07 10.43
CA LEU A 196 -14.05 -13.14 10.93
C LEU A 196 -13.59 -13.56 12.32
N CYS A 197 -14.51 -13.67 13.27
CA CYS A 197 -14.21 -14.11 14.62
C CYS A 197 -14.57 -15.58 14.81
N VAL A 198 -13.57 -16.39 15.16
CA VAL A 198 -13.76 -17.77 15.62
C VAL A 198 -13.61 -17.82 17.13
N ASP A 199 -14.76 -17.95 17.80
CA ASP A 199 -14.86 -18.00 19.25
C ASP A 199 -15.16 -19.41 19.78
N ASP A 200 -15.71 -20.31 18.95
CA ASP A 200 -15.96 -21.71 19.28
C ASP A 200 -15.28 -22.68 18.32
N GLU A 201 -14.82 -23.82 18.85
CA GLU A 201 -14.25 -24.91 18.06
C GLU A 201 -15.27 -25.53 17.10
N SER A 202 -16.56 -25.56 17.46
CA SER A 202 -17.63 -26.12 16.64
C SER A 202 -17.86 -25.33 15.35
N GLN A 203 -17.39 -24.09 15.27
CA GLN A 203 -17.48 -23.26 14.07
C GLN A 203 -16.48 -23.69 13.00
N VAL A 204 -15.45 -24.47 13.36
CA VAL A 204 -14.35 -24.81 12.45
C VAL A 204 -14.37 -26.30 12.16
N GLN A 205 -14.45 -26.64 10.89
CA GLN A 205 -14.25 -28.01 10.40
C GLN A 205 -13.00 -28.06 9.51
N VAL A 206 -12.02 -28.88 9.89
CA VAL A 206 -10.89 -29.20 9.00
C VAL A 206 -11.36 -30.29 8.02
N VAL A 207 -11.40 -29.96 6.73
CA VAL A 207 -11.95 -30.85 5.68
C VAL A 207 -10.87 -31.46 4.79
N GLY A 208 -9.62 -31.01 4.91
CA GLY A 208 -8.48 -31.57 4.17
C GLY A 208 -7.24 -30.69 4.24
N LYS A 209 -6.28 -30.98 3.36
CA LYS A 209 -5.04 -30.21 3.21
C LYS A 209 -4.74 -30.03 1.72
N ARG A 210 -4.23 -28.85 1.38
CA ARG A 210 -3.76 -28.47 0.04
C ARG A 210 -2.38 -27.82 0.15
N GLU A 211 -1.77 -27.59 -1.00
CA GLU A 211 -0.62 -26.70 -1.09
C GLU A 211 -0.98 -25.33 -0.52
N ALA A 212 -0.10 -24.77 0.33
CA ALA A 212 -0.34 -23.47 0.95
C ALA A 212 -0.45 -22.36 -0.13
N PRO A 213 -1.32 -21.37 0.06
CA PRO A 213 -1.48 -20.30 -0.92
C PRO A 213 -0.21 -19.44 -0.99
N GLY A 214 0.02 -18.83 -2.15
CA GLY A 214 1.13 -17.91 -2.34
C GLY A 214 0.89 -16.60 -1.59
N TYR A 215 1.95 -16.06 -1.00
CA TYR A 215 1.92 -14.83 -0.22
C TYR A 215 2.99 -13.85 -0.73
N GLN A 216 2.85 -12.57 -0.42
CA GLN A 216 3.67 -11.50 -0.99
C GLN A 216 4.21 -10.61 0.12
N PRO A 217 5.24 -11.05 0.87
CA PRO A 217 5.85 -10.16 1.83
C PRO A 217 6.46 -8.97 1.08
N TYR A 218 6.33 -7.78 1.68
CA TYR A 218 6.77 -6.54 1.07
C TYR A 218 7.67 -5.77 2.03
N SER A 219 8.56 -4.98 1.45
CA SER A 219 9.43 -4.06 2.16
C SER A 219 9.38 -2.69 1.49
N LEU A 220 9.88 -1.68 2.18
CA LEU A 220 10.09 -0.33 1.70
C LEU A 220 11.60 -0.10 1.65
N ILE A 221 12.13 0.21 0.47
CA ILE A 221 13.55 0.53 0.30
C ILE A 221 13.73 2.04 0.13
N GLU A 222 14.74 2.57 0.79
CA GLU A 222 15.27 3.92 0.62
C GLU A 222 16.58 3.84 -0.16
N TYR A 223 16.77 4.67 -1.18
CA TYR A 223 18.03 4.72 -1.92
C TYR A 223 18.26 6.09 -2.56
N VAL A 224 19.50 6.36 -2.96
CA VAL A 224 19.85 7.59 -3.69
C VAL A 224 20.08 7.24 -5.16
N LYS A 225 19.43 7.99 -6.05
CA LYS A 225 19.63 7.92 -7.49
C LYS A 225 19.73 9.33 -8.04
N ASP A 226 20.80 9.61 -8.79
CA ASP A 226 21.00 10.92 -9.43
C ASP A 226 20.94 12.09 -8.44
N ASP A 227 21.53 11.92 -7.24
CA ASP A 227 21.50 12.84 -6.08
C ASP A 227 20.11 13.08 -5.48
N VAL A 228 19.10 12.30 -5.87
CA VAL A 228 17.74 12.35 -5.33
C VAL A 228 17.48 11.13 -4.45
N LEU A 229 16.98 11.38 -3.25
CA LEU A 229 16.53 10.35 -2.33
C LEU A 229 15.18 9.79 -2.80
N GLN A 230 15.11 8.49 -3.04
CA GLN A 230 13.96 7.78 -3.58
C GLN A 230 13.51 6.66 -2.67
N TYR A 231 12.24 6.29 -2.80
CA TYR A 231 11.60 5.23 -2.03
C TYR A 231 10.76 4.36 -2.96
N ASP A 232 10.80 3.05 -2.74
CA ASP A 232 9.98 2.09 -3.47
C ASP A 232 9.49 0.96 -2.57
N TYR A 233 8.28 0.46 -2.85
CA TYR A 233 7.89 -0.83 -2.32
C TYR A 233 8.48 -1.96 -3.16
N VAL A 234 8.99 -2.95 -2.45
CA VAL A 234 9.55 -4.16 -3.04
C VAL A 234 8.80 -5.33 -2.46
N PHE A 235 8.24 -6.19 -3.32
CA PHE A 235 7.68 -7.46 -2.90
C PHE A 235 8.11 -8.57 -3.85
N ARG A 236 8.01 -9.79 -3.34
CA ARG A 236 8.15 -11.03 -4.09
C ARG A 236 6.98 -11.93 -3.75
N THR A 237 6.37 -12.56 -4.75
CA THR A 237 5.44 -13.66 -4.49
C THR A 237 6.23 -14.90 -4.11
N ILE A 238 5.86 -15.51 -3.00
CA ILE A 238 6.46 -16.72 -2.45
C ILE A 238 5.43 -17.84 -2.54
N TYR A 239 5.84 -18.96 -3.13
CA TYR A 239 5.05 -20.19 -3.22
C TYR A 239 5.65 -21.29 -2.36
N PRO A 240 4.89 -22.34 -2.03
CA PRO A 240 5.44 -23.51 -1.36
C PRO A 240 6.59 -24.12 -2.17
N GLY A 241 7.75 -24.25 -1.53
CA GLY A 241 8.98 -24.74 -2.15
C GLY A 241 10.05 -23.65 -2.35
N ASP A 242 9.68 -22.37 -2.36
CA ASP A 242 10.66 -21.28 -2.33
C ASP A 242 11.45 -21.33 -1.02
N SER A 243 12.78 -21.32 -1.12
CA SER A 243 13.66 -21.30 0.03
C SER A 243 13.80 -19.89 0.61
N ARG A 244 13.98 -19.80 1.93
CA ARG A 244 14.25 -18.54 2.60
C ARG A 244 15.47 -17.81 2.03
N GLN A 245 16.48 -18.56 1.60
CA GLN A 245 17.69 -17.99 0.98
C GLN A 245 17.38 -17.35 -0.37
N GLU A 246 16.60 -18.01 -1.24
CA GLU A 246 16.22 -17.42 -2.53
C GLU A 246 15.42 -16.12 -2.35
N VAL A 247 14.57 -16.06 -1.33
CA VAL A 247 13.84 -14.84 -0.98
C VAL A 247 14.80 -13.74 -0.54
N ALA A 248 15.74 -14.05 0.36
CA ALA A 248 16.75 -13.09 0.81
C ALA A 248 17.63 -12.60 -0.36
N ASP A 249 18.10 -13.52 -1.21
CA ASP A 249 18.91 -13.22 -2.40
C ASP A 249 18.17 -12.29 -3.36
N PHE A 250 16.84 -12.43 -3.49
CA PHE A 250 16.05 -11.51 -4.30
C PHE A 250 16.05 -10.09 -3.74
N PHE A 251 15.84 -9.91 -2.44
CA PHE A 251 15.87 -8.58 -1.83
C PHE A 251 17.29 -8.00 -1.89
N GLU A 252 18.33 -8.78 -1.63
CA GLU A 252 19.71 -8.30 -1.73
C GLU A 252 20.08 -7.90 -3.17
N MET A 253 19.75 -8.74 -4.15
CA MET A 253 19.93 -8.42 -5.57
C MET A 253 19.17 -7.16 -5.95
N TYR A 254 17.95 -6.98 -5.45
CA TYR A 254 17.15 -5.79 -5.70
C TYR A 254 17.77 -4.52 -5.09
N ARG A 255 18.25 -4.61 -3.85
CA ARG A 255 18.94 -3.52 -3.12
C ARG A 255 20.19 -3.03 -3.85
N MET A 256 20.91 -3.96 -4.48
CA MET A 256 22.14 -3.70 -5.21
C MET A 256 21.89 -3.34 -6.69
N ARG A 257 20.70 -3.65 -7.21
CA ARG A 257 20.34 -3.40 -8.61
C ARG A 257 20.43 -1.90 -8.90
N TYR A 258 21.03 -1.54 -10.03
CA TYR A 258 21.22 -0.16 -10.49
C TYR A 258 22.16 0.72 -9.64
N GLY A 259 22.99 0.13 -8.77
CA GLY A 259 23.98 0.89 -7.98
C GLY A 259 23.38 1.68 -6.82
N TYR A 260 22.14 1.40 -6.46
CA TYR A 260 21.36 2.12 -5.45
C TYR A 260 21.93 2.04 -4.04
N ASN A 261 22.70 0.99 -3.70
CA ASN A 261 23.18 0.72 -2.34
C ASN A 261 22.10 1.02 -1.28
N GLY A 262 20.87 0.61 -1.58
CA GLY A 262 19.71 1.03 -0.80
C GLY A 262 19.70 0.42 0.59
N ARG A 263 18.83 0.95 1.43
CA ARG A 263 18.58 0.49 2.79
C ARG A 263 17.10 0.16 2.94
N TYR A 264 16.81 -1.04 3.42
CA TYR A 264 15.44 -1.42 3.74
C TYR A 264 14.98 -0.74 5.03
N LEU A 265 13.83 -0.08 4.95
CA LEU A 265 13.23 0.61 6.08
C LEU A 265 12.39 -0.32 6.94
N ILE A 266 11.68 -1.29 6.33
CA ILE A 266 10.85 -2.25 7.07
C ILE A 266 11.22 -3.69 6.71
N SER A 267 11.16 -4.61 7.69
CA SER A 267 11.35 -6.03 7.41
C SER A 267 10.11 -6.61 6.70
N PRO A 268 10.29 -7.40 5.62
CA PRO A 268 9.21 -8.12 4.96
C PRO A 268 8.63 -9.27 5.81
N ASP A 269 9.38 -9.72 6.82
CA ASP A 269 8.96 -10.70 7.82
C ASP A 269 9.39 -10.16 9.20
N PRO A 270 8.51 -9.49 9.95
CA PRO A 270 8.88 -8.90 11.23
C PRO A 270 9.02 -9.95 12.35
N VAL A 271 8.48 -11.16 12.16
CA VAL A 271 8.57 -12.26 13.13
C VAL A 271 9.90 -12.97 13.01
N SER A 272 10.38 -13.14 11.77
CA SER A 272 11.68 -13.71 11.45
C SER A 272 12.33 -12.85 10.37
N PRO A 273 13.09 -11.80 10.71
CA PRO A 273 13.68 -10.89 9.74
C PRO A 273 14.63 -11.58 8.75
N LEU A 274 14.47 -11.27 7.45
CA LEU A 274 15.36 -11.77 6.38
C LEU A 274 16.69 -11.01 6.34
N PHE A 275 16.68 -9.76 6.78
CA PHE A 275 17.80 -8.82 6.78
C PHE A 275 17.54 -7.73 7.82
N ASP A 276 18.58 -6.96 8.14
CA ASP A 276 18.46 -5.81 9.01
C ASP A 276 17.65 -4.70 8.32
N ALA A 277 16.54 -4.33 8.92
CA ALA A 277 15.73 -3.18 8.52
C ALA A 277 15.81 -2.09 9.60
N VAL A 278 15.66 -0.83 9.21
CA VAL A 278 15.70 0.31 10.14
C VAL A 278 14.58 0.22 11.19
N TYR A 279 13.41 -0.23 10.75
CA TYR A 279 12.22 -0.39 11.56
C TYR A 279 11.71 -1.83 11.49
N SER A 280 11.24 -2.34 12.63
CA SER A 280 10.69 -3.68 12.77
C SER A 280 9.25 -3.79 12.28
N SER A 281 8.56 -2.67 12.03
CA SER A 281 7.20 -2.67 11.48
C SER A 281 6.84 -1.32 10.84
N PRO A 282 5.81 -1.29 9.96
CA PRO A 282 5.23 -0.04 9.48
C PRO A 282 4.76 0.88 10.62
N LEU A 283 4.23 0.31 11.72
CA LEU A 283 3.81 1.09 12.90
C LEU A 283 4.99 1.81 13.55
N GLN A 284 6.13 1.13 13.71
CA GLN A 284 7.32 1.76 14.28
C GLN A 284 7.86 2.87 13.38
N LEU A 285 7.87 2.67 12.06
CA LEU A 285 8.22 3.70 11.08
C LEU A 285 7.33 4.95 11.25
N ARG A 286 6.02 4.78 11.48
CA ARG A 286 5.09 5.89 11.73
C ARG A 286 5.41 6.66 13.02
N GLN A 287 5.77 5.94 14.08
CA GLN A 287 6.01 6.53 15.41
C GLN A 287 7.39 7.22 15.52
N ALA A 288 8.32 6.95 14.61
CA ALA A 288 9.73 7.27 14.80
C ALA A 288 10.16 8.74 14.60
N ARG A 289 9.33 9.66 14.07
CA ARG A 289 9.42 11.17 14.07
C ARG A 289 9.00 11.83 12.73
N SER A 290 8.81 13.15 12.79
CA SER A 290 8.34 14.15 11.81
C SER A 290 8.90 14.13 10.36
N GLY A 291 9.81 13.21 10.00
CA GLY A 291 10.28 12.99 8.62
C GLY A 291 9.56 11.85 7.88
N ALA A 292 8.90 10.94 8.60
CA ALA A 292 8.16 9.84 7.98
C ALA A 292 7.04 10.34 7.06
N GLN A 293 6.36 11.43 7.42
CA GLN A 293 5.38 12.10 6.56
C GLN A 293 6.02 12.52 5.24
N PHE A 294 7.19 13.16 5.26
CA PHE A 294 7.94 13.59 4.07
C PHE A 294 8.36 12.40 3.18
N HIS A 295 8.81 11.30 3.77
CA HIS A 295 9.14 10.07 3.03
C HIS A 295 7.90 9.43 2.39
N LEU A 296 6.74 9.52 3.05
CA LEU A 296 5.46 9.07 2.53
C LEU A 296 4.94 10.03 1.43
N GLU A 297 5.15 11.34 1.53
CA GLU A 297 4.84 12.32 0.46
C GLU A 297 5.68 12.06 -0.79
N LEU A 298 7.00 11.85 -0.67
CA LEU A 298 7.85 11.50 -1.82
C LEU A 298 7.45 10.18 -2.48
N LEU A 299 7.01 9.20 -1.68
CA LEU A 299 6.47 7.95 -2.19
C LEU A 299 5.16 8.21 -2.96
N LYS A 300 4.25 9.05 -2.43
CA LYS A 300 3.01 9.45 -3.13
C LYS A 300 3.31 10.07 -4.49
N GLU A 301 4.29 10.96 -4.60
CA GLU A 301 4.65 11.60 -5.88
C GLU A 301 5.18 10.61 -6.91
N ASN A 302 6.05 9.68 -6.50
CA ASN A 302 6.57 8.65 -7.41
C ASN A 302 5.43 7.78 -7.95
N ILE A 303 4.49 7.41 -7.09
CA ILE A 303 3.37 6.50 -7.33
C ILE A 303 2.32 7.05 -8.31
N ARG A 304 2.12 8.36 -8.36
CA ARG A 304 0.98 8.99 -9.05
C ARG A 304 0.95 8.80 -10.58
N GLU A 305 1.97 8.19 -11.23
CA GLU A 305 2.12 8.17 -12.71
C GLU A 305 1.82 9.52 -13.36
N THR A 306 2.07 10.63 -12.66
CA THR A 306 1.75 11.92 -13.24
C THR A 306 2.83 12.23 -14.25
N TYR A 307 2.59 11.77 -15.47
CA TYR A 307 3.27 12.24 -16.66
C TYR A 307 2.72 13.62 -16.92
N PHE A 308 3.41 14.62 -16.40
CA PHE A 308 3.09 15.99 -16.71
C PHE A 308 3.74 16.29 -18.07
N GLY A 309 2.92 16.46 -19.11
CA GLY A 309 3.40 16.64 -20.47
C GLY A 309 4.32 15.51 -20.99
N GLY A 310 4.21 14.29 -20.46
CA GLY A 310 5.06 13.14 -20.83
C GLY A 310 6.33 12.95 -19.98
N THR A 311 6.54 13.75 -18.93
CA THR A 311 7.71 13.66 -18.03
C THR A 311 7.28 13.19 -16.64
N ARG A 312 8.04 12.29 -16.00
CA ARG A 312 7.70 11.75 -14.66
C ARG A 312 8.04 12.75 -13.55
N GLY A 313 7.26 12.76 -12.46
CA GLY A 313 7.56 13.56 -11.26
C GLY A 313 8.98 13.38 -10.71
N ALA A 314 9.49 12.14 -10.68
CA ALA A 314 10.87 11.86 -10.28
C ALA A 314 11.92 12.48 -11.22
N ASP A 315 11.64 12.50 -12.53
CA ASP A 315 12.51 13.12 -13.54
C ASP A 315 12.46 14.65 -13.39
N ILE A 316 11.30 15.22 -13.07
CA ILE A 316 11.11 16.64 -12.74
C ILE A 316 11.88 17.01 -11.49
N LEU A 317 11.79 16.23 -10.42
CA LEU A 317 12.56 16.43 -9.18
C LEU A 317 14.07 16.32 -9.42
N SER A 318 14.51 15.36 -10.22
CA SER A 318 15.92 15.23 -10.62
C SER A 318 16.37 16.43 -11.46
N LEU A 319 15.56 16.87 -12.43
CA LEU A 319 15.84 18.06 -13.25
C LEU A 319 15.90 19.33 -12.39
N LEU A 320 14.96 19.51 -11.46
CA LEU A 320 14.94 20.63 -10.50
C LEU A 320 16.18 20.62 -9.61
N SER A 321 16.50 19.47 -9.02
CA SER A 321 17.66 19.32 -8.11
C SER A 321 18.98 19.55 -8.84
N ARG A 322 19.06 19.16 -10.12
CA ARG A 322 20.24 19.41 -10.97
C ARG A 322 20.35 20.86 -11.42
N SER A 323 19.22 21.47 -11.78
CA SER A 323 19.16 22.83 -12.36
C SER A 323 19.20 23.93 -11.31
N TYR A 324 18.71 23.67 -10.10
CA TYR A 324 18.54 24.66 -9.05
C TYR A 324 19.09 24.12 -7.72
N ARG A 325 20.39 24.34 -7.51
CA ARG A 325 21.14 23.81 -6.37
C ARG A 325 21.13 24.71 -5.13
N ASP A 326 20.72 25.97 -5.29
CA ASP A 326 20.69 26.95 -4.22
C ASP A 326 19.28 27.53 -4.03
N THR A 327 19.04 28.01 -2.82
CA THR A 327 17.74 28.58 -2.41
C THR A 327 17.38 29.84 -3.18
N ALA A 328 18.35 30.58 -3.70
CA ALA A 328 18.11 31.79 -4.49
C ALA A 328 17.44 31.45 -5.83
N ASN A 329 17.96 30.45 -6.52
CA ASN A 329 17.42 29.96 -7.77
C ASN A 329 16.05 29.31 -7.60
N ILE A 330 15.83 28.55 -6.52
CA ILE A 330 14.52 27.96 -6.22
C ILE A 330 13.49 29.05 -5.95
N ASN A 331 13.83 30.08 -5.17
CA ASN A 331 12.95 31.21 -4.90
C ASN A 331 12.60 32.01 -6.16
N MET A 332 13.56 32.16 -7.09
CA MET A 332 13.32 32.82 -8.37
C MET A 332 12.27 32.05 -9.19
N VAL A 333 12.44 30.74 -9.36
CA VAL A 333 11.48 29.90 -10.09
C VAL A 333 10.11 29.89 -9.41
N ALA A 334 10.07 29.75 -8.09
CA ALA A 334 8.85 29.81 -7.30
C ALA A 334 8.10 31.14 -7.52
N THR A 335 8.81 32.27 -7.45
CA THR A 335 8.24 33.60 -7.70
C THR A 335 7.68 33.72 -9.12
N GLN A 336 8.40 33.20 -10.11
CA GLN A 336 7.96 33.23 -11.51
C GLN A 336 6.72 32.38 -11.76
N LEU A 337 6.53 31.29 -11.01
CA LEU A 337 5.32 30.49 -11.05
C LEU A 337 4.16 31.13 -10.27
N GLY A 338 4.41 32.17 -9.49
CA GLY A 338 3.41 32.79 -8.62
C GLY A 338 3.23 32.07 -7.29
N PHE A 339 4.21 31.25 -6.87
CA PHE A 339 4.26 30.69 -5.52
C PHE A 339 4.36 31.85 -4.50
N PRO A 340 3.51 31.89 -3.46
CA PRO A 340 3.46 33.04 -2.56
C PRO A 340 4.81 33.23 -1.83
N THR A 341 5.30 34.47 -1.79
CA THR A 341 6.60 34.79 -1.21
C THR A 341 6.62 34.58 0.31
N GLY A 342 7.69 33.94 0.82
CA GLY A 342 7.85 33.66 2.24
C GLY A 342 7.16 32.39 2.76
N THR A 343 6.58 31.59 1.87
CA THR A 343 5.82 30.38 2.24
C THR A 343 6.69 29.15 2.47
N PHE A 344 7.96 29.17 2.04
CA PHE A 344 8.85 28.04 2.29
C PHE A 344 9.12 27.89 3.80
N ALA A 345 8.68 26.77 4.35
CA ALA A 345 8.85 26.43 5.77
C ALA A 345 10.29 26.00 6.11
N SER A 346 11.12 25.69 5.10
CA SER A 346 12.50 25.22 5.26
C SER A 346 13.47 26.08 4.46
N SER A 347 14.68 26.25 4.99
CA SER A 347 15.81 26.88 4.30
C SER A 347 16.67 25.87 3.54
N VAL A 348 16.30 24.58 3.55
CA VAL A 348 17.04 23.52 2.85
C VAL A 348 16.54 23.44 1.40
N PRO A 349 17.44 23.50 0.39
CA PRO A 349 17.05 23.48 -1.03
C PRO A 349 16.15 22.30 -1.43
N ALA A 350 16.47 21.09 -0.97
CA ALA A 350 15.66 19.90 -1.25
C ALA A 350 14.22 20.03 -0.73
N ASP A 351 14.06 20.57 0.48
CA ASP A 351 12.74 20.79 1.09
C ASP A 351 11.95 21.90 0.38
N GLN A 352 12.65 22.93 -0.12
CA GLN A 352 12.02 24.01 -0.90
C GLN A 352 11.55 23.49 -2.27
N ILE A 353 12.34 22.64 -2.93
CA ILE A 353 11.93 21.99 -4.18
C ILE A 353 10.69 21.12 -3.96
N ALA A 354 10.67 20.32 -2.89
CA ALA A 354 9.51 19.50 -2.57
C ALA A 354 8.25 20.35 -2.35
N GLN A 355 8.33 21.40 -1.53
CA GLN A 355 7.20 22.31 -1.27
C GLN A 355 6.70 23.04 -2.52
N LEU A 356 7.62 23.40 -3.43
CA LEU A 356 7.25 24.02 -4.71
C LEU A 356 6.50 23.04 -5.61
N VAL A 357 6.98 21.80 -5.70
CA VAL A 357 6.34 20.73 -6.47
C VAL A 357 4.96 20.43 -5.91
N ASP A 358 4.82 20.27 -4.59
CA ASP A 358 3.52 20.05 -3.93
C ASP A 358 2.51 21.13 -4.29
N TRP A 359 2.90 22.40 -4.18
CA TRP A 359 2.03 23.52 -4.56
C TRP A 359 1.68 23.53 -6.05
N CYS A 360 2.63 23.17 -6.92
CA CYS A 360 2.39 23.06 -8.36
C CYS A 360 1.42 21.93 -8.70
N VAL A 361 1.39 20.85 -7.91
CA VAL A 361 0.39 19.79 -8.04
C VAL A 361 -0.99 20.27 -7.60
N ASP A 362 -1.06 21.00 -6.48
CA ASP A 362 -2.32 21.46 -5.90
C ASP A 362 -2.94 22.64 -6.66
N THR A 363 -2.14 23.35 -7.45
CA THR A 363 -2.58 24.55 -8.18
C THR A 363 -2.77 24.24 -9.67
N PRO A 364 -4.00 24.37 -10.23
CA PRO A 364 -4.29 24.03 -11.61
C PRO A 364 -3.36 24.74 -12.62
N GLY A 365 -2.74 23.97 -13.52
CA GLY A 365 -1.89 24.47 -14.61
C GLY A 365 -0.44 24.78 -14.24
N LYS A 366 -0.08 24.73 -12.94
CA LYS A 366 1.25 25.14 -12.47
C LYS A 366 2.34 24.12 -12.70
N MET A 367 1.99 22.84 -12.76
CA MET A 367 2.96 21.81 -13.09
C MET A 367 3.37 21.86 -14.57
N GLU A 368 2.44 22.16 -15.48
CA GLU A 368 2.73 22.36 -16.89
C GLU A 368 3.66 23.57 -17.10
N GLU A 369 3.39 24.69 -16.42
CA GLU A 369 4.27 25.87 -16.44
C GLU A 369 5.69 25.56 -15.93
N LEU A 370 5.80 24.76 -14.86
CA LEU A 370 7.09 24.33 -14.29
C LEU A 370 7.89 23.50 -15.30
N ILE A 371 7.22 22.62 -16.04
CA ILE A 371 7.88 21.73 -17.00
C ILE A 371 8.29 22.45 -18.26
N ASP A 372 7.46 23.37 -18.76
CA ASP A 372 7.83 24.19 -19.91
C ASP A 372 9.08 25.04 -19.60
N LYS A 373 9.21 25.50 -18.35
CA LYS A 373 10.43 26.18 -17.85
C LYS A 373 11.62 25.23 -17.77
N LEU A 374 11.45 24.03 -17.21
CA LEU A 374 12.54 23.04 -17.05
C LEU A 374 13.03 22.46 -18.39
N THR A 375 12.14 22.32 -19.37
CA THR A 375 12.44 21.69 -20.67
C THR A 375 12.84 22.71 -21.74
N GLY A 376 12.93 24.00 -21.40
CA GLY A 376 13.47 25.04 -22.27
C GLY A 376 12.56 25.44 -23.45
N LYS A 377 11.25 25.15 -23.40
CA LYS A 377 10.29 25.62 -24.43
C LYS A 377 10.02 27.13 -24.36
N GLN A 378 10.51 27.81 -23.33
CA GLN A 378 10.72 29.26 -23.32
C GLN A 378 12.19 29.58 -22.99
N PRO A 379 13.08 29.59 -24.01
CA PRO A 379 14.50 29.84 -23.82
C PRO A 379 14.85 31.29 -23.45
N GLU A 380 13.88 32.21 -23.44
CA GLU A 380 14.12 33.65 -23.20
C GLU A 380 14.13 34.06 -21.71
N LEU A 381 13.90 33.13 -20.78
CA LEU A 381 13.71 33.47 -19.36
C LEU A 381 14.72 32.79 -18.40
N LEU A 382 15.79 32.19 -18.94
CA LEU A 382 16.90 31.61 -18.16
C LEU A 382 18.13 32.55 -18.08
N LEU A 383 17.91 33.87 -18.11
CA LEU A 383 18.98 34.86 -17.92
C LEU A 383 18.56 35.88 -16.85
N PRO A 384 19.52 36.34 -16.03
CA PRO A 384 20.63 37.16 -16.53
C PRO A 384 21.81 36.43 -17.17
#